data_AF-A0A559GL95-F1
#
_entry.id   AF-A0A559GL95-F1
#
_cell.length_a   1.000
_cell.length_b   1.000
_cell.length_c   1.000
_cell.angle_alpha   90.00
_cell.angle_beta   90.00
_cell.angle_gamma   90.00
#
_symmetry.space_group_name_H-M   'P 1'
#
loop_
_entity.id
_entity.type
_entity.pdbx_description
1 polymer ?
#
loop_
_entity_poly.entity_id
_entity_poly.type
_entity_poly.pdbx_seq_one_letter_code
_entity_poly.pdbx_strand_id
1 'polypeptide(L)' 'ADGTVTNLTTPPSDVLKYTLADGSWIAVRPSGTEPKIKFYIAVVGETNEESQAKITNIEAEINAFVK' A
#
# COMPACT_ATOMS: atom_id res chain seq x y z
N ALA A 1 1.23 11.99 12.13
CA ALA A 1 -0.22 11.77 12.16
C ALA A 1 -0.78 12.60 13.30
N ASP A 2 -1.80 13.42 13.04
CA ASP A 2 -2.46 14.28 14.03
C ASP A 2 -3.40 13.51 14.98
N GLY A 3 -3.55 12.20 14.77
CA GLY A 3 -4.37 11.32 15.60
C GLY A 3 -5.86 11.39 15.27
N THR A 4 -6.25 12.11 14.21
CA THR A 4 -7.65 12.25 13.80
C THR A 4 -8.20 10.92 13.29
N VAL A 5 -9.39 10.55 13.78
CA VAL A 5 -10.11 9.33 13.37
C VAL A 5 -11.42 9.74 12.70
N THR A 6 -11.67 9.22 11.50
CA THR A 6 -12.91 9.46 10.74
C THR A 6 -13.51 8.14 10.28
N ASN A 7 -14.84 8.06 10.25
CA ASN A 7 -15.53 6.88 9.72
C ASN A 7 -15.31 6.76 8.21
N LEU A 8 -15.09 5.53 7.75
CA LEU A 8 -15.06 5.20 6.33
C LEU A 8 -16.49 5.11 5.79
N THR A 9 -16.70 5.58 4.57
CA THR A 9 -17.97 5.47 3.85
C THR A 9 -18.08 4.17 3.04
N THR A 10 -17.00 3.39 2.98
CA THR A 10 -16.94 2.10 2.31
C THR A 10 -17.41 0.98 3.24
N PRO A 11 -17.91 -0.15 2.69
CA PRO A 11 -18.23 -1.32 3.50
C PRO A 11 -17.02 -1.81 4.32
N PRO A 12 -17.26 -2.41 5.51
CA PRO A 12 -16.20 -3.03 6.30
C PRO A 12 -15.39 -4.04 5.47
N SER A 13 -14.07 -4.03 5.64
CA SER A 13 -13.13 -4.88 4.92
C SER A 13 -11.90 -5.15 5.77
N ASP A 14 -11.36 -6.37 5.71
CA ASP A 14 -10.05 -6.69 6.30
C ASP A 14 -8.94 -6.12 5.40
N VAL A 15 -8.67 -4.84 5.55
CA VAL A 15 -7.66 -4.13 4.74
C VAL A 15 -6.99 -3.05 5.57
N LEU A 16 -5.67 -2.94 5.43
CA LEU A 16 -4.91 -1.78 5.86
C LEU A 16 -4.58 -0.97 4.63
N LYS A 17 -4.99 0.30 4.56
CA LYS A 17 -4.65 1.21 3.45
C LYS A 17 -3.96 2.45 3.99
N TYR A 18 -2.77 2.74 3.44
CA TYR A 18 -1.96 3.89 3.78
C TYR A 18 -1.80 4.77 2.54
N THR A 19 -2.06 6.06 2.68
CA THR A 19 -1.76 7.08 1.67
C THR A 19 -0.57 7.89 2.17
N LEU A 20 0.41 8.08 1.31
CA LEU A 20 1.63 8.81 1.60
C LEU A 20 1.48 10.28 1.22
N ALA A 21 2.36 11.13 1.74
CA ALA A 21 2.31 12.58 1.53
C ALA A 21 2.44 13.00 0.05
N ASP A 22 3.08 12.18 -0.78
CA ASP A 22 3.27 12.42 -2.21
C ASP A 22 2.10 11.91 -3.07
N GLY A 23 1.04 11.39 -2.45
CA GLY A 23 -0.13 10.83 -3.13
C GLY A 23 0.00 9.35 -3.51
N SER A 24 1.19 8.74 -3.33
CA SER A 24 1.36 7.29 -3.41
C SER A 24 0.52 6.59 -2.35
N TRP A 25 0.18 5.32 -2.57
CA TRP A 25 -0.54 4.54 -1.58
C TRP A 25 -0.19 3.05 -1.63
N ILE A 26 -0.36 2.40 -0.47
CA ILE A 26 -0.22 0.96 -0.31
C ILE A 26 -1.46 0.42 0.41
N ALA A 27 -1.96 -0.72 -0.05
CA ALA A 27 -2.99 -1.47 0.64
C ALA A 27 -2.58 -2.93 0.84
N VAL A 28 -2.85 -3.47 2.03
CA VAL A 28 -2.52 -4.84 2.41
C VAL A 28 -3.78 -5.53 2.90
N ARG A 29 -4.04 -6.73 2.39
CA ARG A 29 -5.19 -7.54 2.82
C ARG A 29 -4.90 -9.04 2.76
N PRO A 30 -5.51 -9.87 3.61
CA PRO A 30 -5.57 -11.30 3.39
C PRO A 30 -6.40 -11.60 2.13
N SER A 31 -5.99 -12.64 1.40
CA SER A 31 -6.80 -13.25 0.36
C SER A 31 -7.92 -14.07 0.99
N GLY A 32 -9.13 -13.99 0.43
CA GLY A 32 -10.29 -14.75 0.94
C GLY A 32 -10.33 -16.22 0.50
N THR A 33 -9.57 -16.61 -0.52
CA THR A 33 -9.64 -17.94 -1.14
C THR A 33 -8.36 -18.77 -0.99
N GLU A 34 -7.24 -18.13 -0.66
CA GLU A 34 -5.92 -18.79 -0.58
C GLU A 34 -5.17 -18.25 0.63
N PRO A 35 -4.26 -19.03 1.26
CA PRO A 35 -3.46 -18.58 2.39
C PRO A 35 -2.34 -17.63 1.93
N LYS A 36 -2.71 -16.45 1.41
CA LYS A 36 -1.81 -15.44 0.86
C LYS A 36 -2.20 -14.04 1.35
N ILE A 37 -1.19 -13.18 1.50
CA ILE A 37 -1.39 -11.74 1.68
C ILE A 37 -1.24 -11.05 0.32
N LYS A 38 -2.18 -10.16 -0.02
CA LYS A 38 -2.15 -9.34 -1.23
C LYS A 38 -1.69 -7.93 -0.90
N PHE A 39 -0.67 -7.48 -1.62
CA PHE A 39 -0.17 -6.11 -1.58
C PHE A 39 -0.61 -5.39 -2.87
N TYR A 40 -1.18 -4.20 -2.72
CA TYR A 40 -1.50 -3.30 -3.80
C TYR A 40 -0.69 -2.02 -3.60
N ILE A 41 0.08 -1.64 -4.60
CA ILE A 41 1.00 -0.51 -4.52
C ILE A 41 0.71 0.40 -5.72
N ALA A 42 0.58 1.70 -5.46
CA ALA A 42 0.61 2.72 -6.48
C ALA A 42 1.54 3.84 -6.04
N VAL A 43 2.36 4.32 -6.96
CA VAL A 43 3.34 5.38 -6.70
C VAL A 43 3.07 6.57 -7.61
N VAL A 44 3.48 7.74 -7.15
CA VAL A 44 3.49 8.97 -7.93
C VAL A 44 4.96 9.38 -8.14
N GLY A 45 5.35 9.59 -9.39
CA GLY A 45 6.65 10.15 -9.77
C GLY A 45 6.47 11.16 -10.89
N GLU A 46 7.41 12.09 -11.03
CA GLU A 46 7.41 13.10 -12.10
C GLU A 46 7.70 12.46 -13.47
N THR A 47 8.42 11.34 -13.46
CA THR A 47 8.71 10.52 -14.65
C THR A 47 8.33 9.07 -14.44
N ASN A 48 8.30 8.32 -15.55
CA ASN A 48 8.09 6.88 -15.50
C ASN A 48 9.25 6.19 -14.78
N GLU A 49 10.48 6.60 -15.05
CA GLU A 49 11.70 6.07 -14.44
C GLU A 49 11.69 6.24 -12.92
N GLU A 50 11.28 7.41 -12.42
CA GLU A 50 11.14 7.65 -10.98
C GLU A 50 10.06 6.74 -10.37
N SER A 51 8.91 6.63 -11.04
CA SER A 51 7.82 5.75 -10.59
C SER A 51 8.29 4.28 -10.52
N GLN A 52 9.04 3.81 -11.50
CA GLN A 52 9.57 2.44 -11.50
C GLN A 52 10.62 2.22 -10.43
N ALA A 53 11.50 3.19 -10.18
CA ALA A 53 12.43 3.13 -9.06
C ALA A 53 11.70 3.05 -7.72
N LYS A 54 10.63 3.84 -7.52
CA LYS A 54 9.82 3.81 -6.29
C LYS A 54 9.13 2.46 -6.08
N ILE A 55 8.46 1.91 -7.09
CA ILE A 55 7.81 0.59 -7.00
C ILE A 55 8.84 -0.48 -6.65
N THR A 56 9.99 -0.49 -7.33
CA THR A 56 11.05 -1.48 -7.10
C THR A 56 11.57 -1.44 -5.67
N ASN A 57 11.79 -0.25 -5.13
CA ASN A 57 12.25 -0.08 -3.75
C ASN A 57 11.19 -0.56 -2.75
N ILE A 58 9.92 -0.19 -2.92
CA ILE A 58 8.84 -0.63 -2.02
C ILE A 58 8.71 -2.16 -2.05
N GLU A 59 8.77 -2.78 -3.22
CA GLU A 59 8.72 -4.24 -3.35
C GLU A 59 9.89 -4.91 -2.63
N ALA A 60 11.10 -4.39 -2.77
CA ALA A 60 12.29 -4.90 -2.08
C ALA A 60 12.15 -4.81 -0.55
N GLU A 61 11.66 -3.69 -0.02
CA GLU A 61 11.43 -3.49 1.41
C GLU A 61 10.35 -4.43 1.96
N ILE A 62 9.23 -4.61 1.23
CA ILE A 62 8.19 -5.57 1.61
C ILE A 62 8.78 -6.97 1.69
N ASN A 63 9.49 -7.42 0.65
CA ASN A 63 10.10 -8.75 0.61
C ASN A 63 11.16 -8.95 1.70
N ALA A 64 11.87 -7.89 2.11
CA ALA A 64 12.80 -7.95 3.23
C ALA A 64 12.08 -8.08 4.57
N PHE A 65 10.91 -7.45 4.74
CA PHE A 65 10.11 -7.47 5.97
C PHE A 65 9.30 -8.77 6.14
N VAL A 66 8.67 -9.29 5.08
CA VAL A 66 7.73 -10.43 5.16
C VAL A 66 8.40 -11.82 5.23
N LYS A 67 9.66 -11.89 5.67
CA LYS A 67 10.43 -13.14 5.76
C LYS A 67 9.84 -14.14 6.76
#